data_AF-A0A9Q9W528-F1
#
_entry.id   AF-A0A9Q9W528-F1
#
_cell.length_a   1.000
_cell.length_b   1.000
_cell.length_c   1.000
_cell.angle_alpha   90.00
_cell.angle_beta   90.00
_cell.angle_gamma   90.00
#
_symmetry.space_group_name_H-M   'P 1'
#
loop_
_entity.id
_entity.type
_entity.pdbx_description
1 polymer ?
#
loop_
_entity_poly.entity_id
_entity_poly.type
_entity_poly.pdbx_seq_one_letter_code
_entity_poly.pdbx_strand_id
1 'polypeptide(L)'
;MVTENKPDGMGAVRCCVRNGEDMNESPGLTDYQLFIRCSSQTESAVSPGLCAGLSRCYLEERVFPVLLPGLEALLAEAQKHRCTERKKTAFNGCDFLTEWLYNKNPRAERTPTHFHSIPFVQNWLLEHPRPHIPASLLLTDEQAAVLIQAFWRGYKVRVRPDVQELRQWQRELREENCDISKTVQDFWGTSGEQSLVGAG
;
A
#
# COMPACT_ATOMS: atom_id res chain seq x y z
N MET A 1 54.41 33.67 18.34
CA MET A 1 53.60 33.93 17.13
C MET A 1 52.36 33.06 17.22
N VAL A 2 51.27 33.62 17.75
CA VAL A 2 49.96 32.96 17.86
C VAL A 2 49.04 33.79 16.98
N THR A 3 48.57 33.21 15.88
CA THR A 3 47.65 33.86 14.95
C THR A 3 46.22 33.54 15.37
N GLU A 4 45.47 34.57 15.71
CA GLU A 4 44.01 34.54 15.90
C GLU A 4 43.32 34.19 14.58
N ASN A 5 42.37 33.25 14.63
CA ASN A 5 41.47 32.96 13.51
C ASN A 5 40.07 33.47 13.86
N LYS A 6 39.57 34.37 13.02
CA LYS A 6 38.21 34.91 13.00
C LYS A 6 37.31 34.02 12.11
N PRO A 7 36.07 33.68 12.50
CA PRO A 7 35.12 33.07 11.58
C PRO A 7 34.16 34.12 11.00
N ASP A 8 34.30 34.38 9.69
CA ASP A 8 33.29 35.06 8.87
C ASP A 8 32.47 34.02 8.08
N GLY A 9 31.16 34.24 8.01
CA GLY A 9 30.35 33.84 6.85
C GLY A 9 29.47 32.59 7.00
N MET A 10 28.18 32.82 7.26
CA MET A 10 27.08 31.88 7.01
C MET A 10 27.10 31.39 5.56
N GLY A 11 27.19 30.06 5.37
CA GLY A 11 27.13 29.41 4.07
C GLY A 11 25.71 29.43 3.49
N ALA A 12 25.55 30.10 2.34
CA ALA A 12 24.36 29.98 1.50
C ALA A 12 24.44 28.66 0.70
N VAL A 13 23.45 27.79 0.89
CA VAL A 13 23.29 26.56 0.11
C VAL A 13 22.79 26.94 -1.28
N ARG A 14 23.67 26.84 -2.28
CA ARG A 14 23.36 27.02 -3.70
C ARG A 14 22.75 25.73 -4.25
N CYS A 15 21.45 25.70 -4.47
CA CYS A 15 20.80 24.64 -5.23
C CYS A 15 21.08 24.84 -6.74
N CYS A 16 21.84 23.93 -7.33
CA CYS A 16 22.03 23.87 -8.78
C CYS A 16 20.74 23.32 -9.43
N VAL A 17 20.03 24.15 -10.20
CA VAL A 17 19.02 23.69 -11.14
C VAL A 17 19.74 23.14 -12.37
N ARG A 18 19.54 21.85 -12.66
CA ARG A 18 20.01 21.22 -13.88
C ARG A 18 18.89 21.38 -14.91
N ASN A 19 19.12 22.22 -15.91
CA ASN A 19 18.21 22.39 -17.05
C ASN A 19 18.22 21.10 -17.89
N GLY A 20 17.02 20.62 -18.22
CA GLY A 20 16.78 19.54 -19.17
C GLY A 20 15.52 19.88 -19.97
N GLU A 21 15.73 20.59 -21.08
CA GLU A 21 14.88 20.61 -22.28
C GLU A 21 15.14 19.25 -22.99
N ASP A 22 14.25 18.54 -23.69
CA ASP A 22 12.98 18.77 -24.37
C ASP A 22 12.25 17.43 -24.46
N MET A 23 10.90 17.42 -24.51
CA MET A 23 10.13 16.48 -25.36
C MET A 23 8.66 16.94 -25.46
N ASN A 24 8.40 17.67 -26.55
CA ASN A 24 7.27 17.57 -27.48
C ASN A 24 5.80 17.66 -27.00
N GLU A 25 5.08 18.53 -27.69
CA GLU A 25 3.65 18.88 -27.58
C GLU A 25 2.68 17.70 -27.73
N SER A 26 1.55 17.78 -26.99
CA SER A 26 0.21 17.73 -27.62
C SER A 26 -0.83 18.48 -26.77
N PRO A 27 -1.81 19.16 -27.40
CA PRO A 27 -2.69 20.11 -26.74
C PRO A 27 -4.03 19.48 -26.35
N GLY A 28 -4.52 19.75 -25.14
CA GLY A 28 -5.76 19.17 -24.67
C GLY A 28 -6.25 19.77 -23.36
N LEU A 29 -6.79 21.00 -23.46
CA LEU A 29 -7.97 21.48 -22.74
C LEU A 29 -8.13 21.04 -21.27
N THR A 30 -7.84 21.93 -20.34
CA THR A 30 -8.87 22.50 -19.43
C THR A 30 -8.22 23.62 -18.64
N ASP A 31 -8.54 24.85 -19.03
CA ASP A 31 -8.33 26.06 -18.25
C ASP A 31 -9.19 25.98 -17.00
N TYR A 32 -8.66 25.38 -15.93
CA TYR A 32 -9.24 25.51 -14.60
C TYR A 32 -8.86 26.89 -14.06
N GLN A 33 -9.49 27.93 -14.60
CA GLN A 33 -9.56 29.22 -13.90
C GLN A 33 -10.34 29.02 -12.60
N LEU A 34 -9.60 28.72 -11.53
CA LEU A 34 -10.07 28.82 -10.16
C LEU A 34 -10.44 30.29 -9.91
N PHE A 35 -11.70 30.62 -10.11
CA PHE A 35 -12.28 31.90 -9.71
C PHE A 35 -12.33 31.95 -8.18
N ILE A 36 -11.20 32.26 -7.56
CA ILE A 36 -11.14 32.58 -6.13
C ILE A 36 -11.60 34.03 -5.98
N ARG A 37 -12.91 34.21 -5.78
CA ARG A 37 -13.49 35.51 -5.45
C ARG A 37 -13.10 35.88 -4.02
N CYS A 38 -11.98 36.58 -3.89
CA CYS A 38 -11.60 37.23 -2.63
C CYS A 38 -12.63 38.33 -2.32
N SER A 39 -13.30 38.23 -1.16
CA SER A 39 -14.45 39.07 -0.81
C SER A 39 -14.07 40.36 -0.07
N SER A 40 -12.81 40.78 -0.08
CA SER A 40 -12.42 42.10 0.39
C SER A 40 -12.68 43.12 -0.71
N GLN A 41 -13.82 43.80 -0.63
CA GLN A 41 -14.10 44.99 -1.43
C GLN A 41 -13.04 46.05 -1.14
N THR A 42 -12.10 46.22 -2.07
CA THR A 42 -11.46 47.49 -2.38
C THR A 42 -11.11 47.42 -3.86
N GLU A 43 -11.88 48.14 -4.69
CA GLU A 43 -11.53 48.38 -6.09
C GLU A 43 -10.18 49.09 -6.13
N SER A 44 -9.14 48.35 -6.48
CA SER A 44 -7.89 48.92 -6.98
C SER A 44 -7.42 48.08 -8.14
N ALA A 45 -7.24 48.72 -9.30
CA ALA A 45 -6.81 48.12 -10.54
C ALA A 45 -5.61 47.18 -10.34
N VAL A 46 -5.82 45.89 -10.64
CA VAL A 46 -4.84 44.82 -10.40
C VAL A 46 -3.86 44.75 -11.58
N SER A 47 -2.61 45.16 -11.33
CA SER A 47 -1.47 44.91 -12.20
C SER A 47 -1.13 43.41 -12.27
N PRO A 48 -0.57 42.89 -13.38
CA PRO A 48 -0.38 41.45 -13.65
C PRO A 48 0.62 40.69 -12.76
N GLY A 49 1.08 41.27 -11.64
CA GLY A 49 1.99 40.63 -10.66
C GLY A 49 1.31 39.93 -9.47
N LEU A 50 -0.03 40.00 -9.36
CA LEU A 50 -0.77 39.58 -8.16
C LEU A 50 -1.18 38.08 -8.12
N CYS A 51 -0.93 37.32 -9.19
CA CYS A 51 -1.43 35.94 -9.31
C CYS A 51 -0.72 34.92 -8.38
N ALA A 52 0.59 35.09 -8.13
CA ALA A 52 1.35 34.18 -7.26
C ALA A 52 1.04 34.38 -5.76
N GLY A 53 0.64 35.59 -5.36
CA GLY A 53 0.26 35.89 -3.98
C GLY A 53 -1.12 35.36 -3.62
N LEU A 54 -2.07 35.41 -4.56
CA LEU A 54 -3.46 35.03 -4.31
C LEU A 54 -3.64 33.55 -3.98
N SER A 55 -2.93 32.67 -4.71
CA SER A 55 -2.95 31.22 -4.45
C SER A 55 -2.30 30.87 -3.11
N ARG A 56 -1.20 31.55 -2.76
CA ARG A 56 -0.53 31.39 -1.48
C ARG A 56 -1.40 31.85 -0.31
N CYS A 57 -2.00 33.05 -0.40
CA CYS A 57 -2.92 33.56 0.63
C CYS A 57 -4.12 32.63 0.82
N TYR A 58 -4.69 32.10 -0.26
CA TYR A 58 -5.79 31.14 -0.16
C TYR A 58 -5.39 29.86 0.57
N LEU A 59 -4.21 29.30 0.29
CA LEU A 59 -3.71 28.13 1.00
C LEU A 59 -3.50 28.40 2.49
N GLU A 60 -2.83 29.52 2.81
CA GLU A 60 -2.53 29.92 4.19
C GLU A 60 -3.80 30.20 5.01
N GLU A 61 -4.81 30.85 4.42
CA GLU A 61 -6.03 31.24 5.13
C GLU A 61 -7.08 30.14 5.18
N ARG A 62 -7.16 29.27 4.18
CA ARG A 62 -8.30 28.34 4.00
C ARG A 62 -7.93 26.87 4.12
N VAL A 63 -6.76 26.48 3.60
CA VAL A 63 -6.40 25.06 3.51
C VAL A 63 -5.54 24.66 4.70
N PHE A 64 -4.46 25.38 4.98
CA PHE A 64 -3.49 25.06 6.03
C PHE A 64 -4.08 25.01 7.45
N PRO A 65 -5.02 25.89 7.86
CA PRO A 65 -5.59 25.83 9.21
C PRO A 65 -6.35 24.52 9.49
N VAL A 66 -6.87 23.88 8.43
CA VAL A 66 -7.57 22.59 8.54
C VAL A 66 -6.61 21.43 8.30
N LEU A 67 -5.70 21.56 7.32
CA LEU A 67 -4.84 20.47 6.89
C LEU A 67 -3.65 20.23 7.83
N LEU A 68 -3.00 21.28 8.34
CA LEU A 68 -1.79 21.15 9.16
C LEU A 68 -2.03 20.35 10.45
N PRO A 69 -3.10 20.57 11.23
CA PRO A 69 -3.37 19.74 12.40
C PRO A 69 -3.64 18.27 12.04
N GLY A 70 -4.24 18.02 10.87
CA GLY A 70 -4.44 16.67 10.36
C GLY A 70 -3.13 15.97 9.98
N LEU A 71 -2.20 16.71 9.37
CA LEU A 71 -0.86 16.22 9.06
C LEU A 71 -0.03 15.96 10.32
N GLU A 72 -0.15 16.82 11.34
CA GLU A 72 0.48 16.60 12.64
C GLU A 72 -0.04 15.32 13.30
N ALA A 73 -1.36 15.13 13.33
CA ALA A 73 -1.98 13.90 13.85
C ALA A 73 -1.55 12.66 13.04
N LEU A 74 -1.43 12.79 11.72
CA LEU A 74 -0.96 11.73 10.83
C LEU A 74 0.48 11.33 11.14
N LEU A 75 1.37 12.29 11.39
CA LEU A 75 2.75 12.01 11.76
C LEU A 75 2.84 11.31 13.13
N ALA A 76 2.02 11.73 14.09
CA ALA A 76 1.95 11.08 15.40
C ALA A 76 1.47 9.62 15.29
N GLU A 77 0.45 9.35 14.46
CA GLU A 77 -0.03 7.98 14.23
C GLU A 77 0.97 7.14 13.44
N ALA A 78 1.61 7.73 12.43
CA ALA A 78 2.65 7.06 11.64
C ALA A 78 3.84 6.61 12.51
N GLN A 79 4.21 7.39 13.53
CA GLN A 79 5.23 7.00 14.51
C GLN A 79 4.80 5.79 15.34
N LYS A 80 3.54 5.71 15.79
CA LYS A 80 3.03 4.54 16.53
C LYS A 80 3.08 3.27 15.67
N HIS A 81 2.84 3.40 14.38
CA HIS A 81 2.96 2.30 13.40
C HIS A 81 4.40 2.02 12.94
N ARG A 82 5.42 2.68 13.54
CA ARG A 82 6.85 2.53 13.20
C ARG A 82 7.13 2.78 11.71
N CYS A 83 6.39 3.70 11.08
CA CYS A 83 6.57 4.04 9.66
C CYS A 83 7.90 4.73 9.36
N THR A 84 8.51 5.37 10.35
CA THR A 84 9.84 5.99 10.24
C THR A 84 10.98 4.97 10.34
N GLU A 85 10.74 3.84 11.01
CA GLU A 85 11.72 2.78 11.21
C GLU A 85 11.67 1.73 10.08
N ARG A 86 10.47 1.45 9.57
CA ARG A 86 10.22 0.39 8.57
C ARG A 86 10.06 0.98 7.17
N LYS A 87 10.72 0.36 6.18
CA LYS A 87 10.61 0.74 4.76
C LYS A 87 9.22 0.53 4.16
N LYS A 88 8.44 -0.40 4.72
CA LYS A 88 7.09 -0.76 4.25
C LYS A 88 6.19 -0.99 5.47
N THR A 89 4.99 -0.43 5.43
CA THR A 89 3.99 -0.56 6.48
C THR A 89 2.61 -0.81 5.87
N ALA A 90 1.70 -1.40 6.65
CA ALA A 90 0.30 -1.54 6.27
C ALA A 90 -0.51 -0.23 6.49
N PHE A 91 0.06 0.73 7.22
CA PHE A 91 -0.58 2.01 7.51
C PHE A 91 -0.69 2.87 6.24
N ASN A 92 -1.89 3.34 5.93
CA ASN A 92 -2.15 4.24 4.82
C ASN A 92 -2.45 5.65 5.34
N GLY A 93 -1.52 6.59 5.10
CA GLY A 93 -1.67 7.97 5.52
C GLY A 93 -2.84 8.69 4.85
N CYS A 94 -3.15 8.38 3.58
CA CYS A 94 -4.28 9.00 2.89
C CYS A 94 -5.62 8.55 3.50
N ASP A 95 -5.74 7.29 3.88
CA ASP A 95 -6.95 6.76 4.54
C ASP A 95 -7.16 7.41 5.90
N PHE A 96 -6.08 7.48 6.69
CA PHE A 96 -6.10 8.17 7.98
C PHE A 96 -6.49 9.64 7.83
N LEU A 97 -5.87 10.37 6.89
CA LEU A 97 -6.15 11.79 6.71
C LEU A 97 -7.58 12.03 6.22
N THR A 98 -8.10 11.13 5.37
CA THR A 98 -9.49 11.19 4.90
C THR A 98 -10.45 11.01 6.07
N GLU A 99 -10.24 10.00 6.92
CA GLU A 99 -11.04 9.77 8.13
C GLU A 99 -10.96 10.97 9.09
N TRP A 100 -9.74 11.48 9.32
CA TRP A 100 -9.49 12.59 10.23
C TRP A 100 -10.21 13.85 9.76
N LEU A 101 -10.05 14.24 8.49
CA LEU A 101 -10.70 15.43 7.91
C LEU A 101 -12.22 15.29 7.88
N TYR A 102 -12.72 14.08 7.60
CA TYR A 102 -14.16 13.81 7.59
C TYR A 102 -14.77 14.00 8.99
N ASN A 103 -14.14 13.43 10.01
CA ASN A 103 -14.62 13.47 11.40
C ASN A 103 -14.39 14.82 12.08
N LYS A 104 -13.37 15.59 11.66
CA LYS A 104 -13.02 16.90 12.21
C LYS A 104 -13.65 18.07 11.45
N ASN A 105 -14.56 17.82 10.51
CA ASN A 105 -15.23 18.88 9.77
C ASN A 105 -16.22 19.63 10.69
N PRO A 106 -15.98 20.93 11.03
CA PRO A 106 -16.83 21.68 11.95
C PRO A 106 -18.22 22.00 11.36
N ARG A 107 -18.42 21.83 10.05
CA ARG A 107 -19.70 22.14 9.38
C ARG A 107 -20.72 21.03 9.52
N ALA A 108 -20.33 19.87 10.02
CA ALA A 108 -21.22 18.72 10.14
C ALA A 108 -21.08 18.11 11.53
N GLU A 109 -22.11 18.27 12.34
CA GLU A 109 -22.23 17.50 13.58
C GLU A 109 -22.51 16.05 13.21
N ARG A 110 -21.51 15.19 13.41
CA ARG A 110 -21.56 13.77 13.06
C ARG A 110 -20.90 12.95 14.14
N THR A 111 -21.35 11.71 14.30
CA THR A 111 -20.66 10.73 15.12
C THR A 111 -19.34 10.34 14.45
N PRO A 112 -18.25 10.15 15.22
CA PRO A 112 -16.99 9.66 14.67
C PRO A 112 -17.21 8.37 13.87
N THR A 113 -16.83 8.40 12.59
CA THR A 113 -17.08 7.32 11.64
C THR A 113 -15.74 6.78 11.16
N HIS A 114 -15.58 5.46 11.17
CA HIS A 114 -14.37 4.80 10.66
C HIS A 114 -14.28 4.91 9.12
N PHE A 115 -13.06 4.93 8.57
CA PHE A 115 -12.78 5.13 7.16
C PHE A 115 -13.67 4.31 6.20
N HIS A 116 -13.77 2.99 6.42
CA HIS A 116 -14.56 2.10 5.57
C HIS A 116 -16.08 2.30 5.65
N SER A 117 -16.57 3.03 6.65
CA SER A 117 -17.98 3.34 6.85
C SER A 117 -18.38 4.71 6.30
N ILE A 118 -17.42 5.49 5.78
CA ILE A 118 -17.70 6.79 5.17
C ILE A 118 -18.43 6.56 3.82
N PRO A 119 -19.61 7.17 3.57
CA PRO A 119 -20.43 6.82 2.40
C PRO A 119 -19.72 6.98 1.04
N PHE A 120 -19.03 8.11 0.83
CA PHE A 120 -18.33 8.33 -0.45
C PHE A 120 -17.12 7.40 -0.60
N VAL A 121 -16.45 7.03 0.50
CA VAL A 121 -15.34 6.07 0.49
C VAL A 121 -15.87 4.68 0.16
N GLN A 122 -16.97 4.27 0.78
CA GLN A 122 -17.58 2.97 0.53
C GLN A 122 -17.98 2.83 -0.94
N ASN A 123 -18.68 3.82 -1.49
CA ASN A 123 -19.07 3.83 -2.91
C ASN A 123 -17.84 3.77 -3.82
N TRP A 124 -16.79 4.55 -3.53
CA TRP A 124 -15.55 4.53 -4.29
C TRP A 124 -14.86 3.16 -4.26
N LEU A 125 -14.79 2.51 -3.10
CA LEU A 125 -14.12 1.22 -2.95
C LEU A 125 -14.90 0.06 -3.59
N LEU A 126 -16.21 0.21 -3.79
CA LEU A 126 -17.03 -0.75 -4.54
C LEU A 126 -16.69 -0.73 -6.04
N GLU A 127 -16.53 0.46 -6.61
CA GLU A 127 -16.15 0.64 -8.02
C GLU A 127 -14.64 0.39 -8.24
N HIS A 128 -13.82 0.67 -7.22
CA HIS A 128 -12.37 0.58 -7.27
C HIS A 128 -11.81 -0.24 -6.10
N PRO A 129 -11.94 -1.59 -6.15
CA PRO A 129 -11.43 -2.45 -5.09
C PRO A 129 -9.90 -2.35 -5.01
N ARG A 130 -9.39 -2.24 -3.77
CA ARG A 130 -7.95 -2.14 -3.54
C ARG A 130 -7.28 -3.52 -3.67
N PRO A 131 -6.02 -3.57 -4.13
CA PRO A 131 -5.23 -4.79 -4.05
C PRO A 131 -5.13 -5.30 -2.61
N HIS A 132 -5.06 -6.62 -2.44
CA HIS A 132 -4.88 -7.22 -1.13
C HIS A 132 -3.53 -6.79 -0.54
N ILE A 133 -3.53 -6.43 0.75
CA ILE A 133 -2.30 -6.10 1.46
C ILE A 133 -1.55 -7.41 1.72
N PRO A 134 -0.25 -7.49 1.42
CA PRO A 134 0.52 -8.71 1.65
C PRO A 134 0.55 -9.04 3.14
N ALA A 135 0.35 -10.32 3.47
CA ALA A 135 0.25 -10.78 4.87
C ALA A 135 1.47 -10.38 5.71
N SER A 136 2.67 -10.34 5.12
CA SER A 136 3.89 -9.91 5.81
C SER A 136 3.84 -8.49 6.38
N LEU A 137 2.98 -7.62 5.85
CA LEU A 137 2.77 -6.26 6.39
C LEU A 137 1.68 -6.20 7.46
N LEU A 138 0.78 -7.18 7.50
CA LEU A 138 -0.33 -7.24 8.44
C LEU A 138 0.02 -7.99 9.74
N LEU A 139 0.97 -8.91 9.67
CA LEU A 139 1.38 -9.72 10.83
C LEU A 139 2.06 -8.86 11.89
N THR A 140 1.70 -9.10 13.16
CA THR A 140 2.48 -8.59 14.28
C THR A 140 3.82 -9.33 14.37
N ASP A 141 4.78 -8.73 15.09
CA ASP A 141 6.10 -9.33 15.27
C ASP A 141 6.00 -10.70 15.96
N GLU A 142 5.08 -10.86 16.91
CA GLU A 142 4.83 -12.14 17.61
C GLU A 142 4.23 -13.18 16.68
N GLN A 143 3.22 -12.81 15.88
CA GLN A 143 2.59 -13.72 14.92
C GLN A 143 3.59 -14.17 13.85
N ALA A 144 4.36 -13.22 13.31
CA ALA A 144 5.42 -13.52 12.34
C ALA A 144 6.47 -14.45 12.95
N ALA A 145 6.90 -14.21 14.20
CA ALA A 145 7.86 -15.07 14.89
C ALA A 145 7.34 -16.52 15.02
N VAL A 146 6.08 -16.71 15.42
CA VAL A 146 5.47 -18.05 15.52
C VAL A 146 5.47 -18.77 14.17
N LEU A 147 5.07 -18.08 13.10
CA LEU A 147 5.04 -18.64 11.75
C LEU A 147 6.43 -19.03 11.26
N ILE A 148 7.43 -18.15 11.44
CA ILE A 148 8.82 -18.40 11.05
C ILE A 148 9.39 -19.58 11.85
N GLN A 149 9.17 -19.61 13.17
CA GLN A 149 9.66 -20.68 14.03
C GLN A 149 9.02 -22.03 13.68
N ALA A 150 7.70 -22.07 13.46
CA ALA A 150 7.00 -23.28 13.04
C ALA A 150 7.52 -23.79 11.68
N PHE A 151 7.70 -22.87 10.72
CA PHE A 151 8.27 -23.19 9.41
C PHE A 151 9.69 -23.77 9.56
N TRP A 152 10.55 -23.14 10.36
CA TRP A 152 11.92 -23.58 10.58
C TRP A 152 12.00 -24.95 11.25
N ARG A 153 11.21 -25.20 12.29
CA ARG A 153 11.13 -26.52 12.94
C ARG A 153 10.73 -27.60 11.93
N GLY A 154 9.74 -27.32 11.10
CA GLY A 154 9.34 -28.21 10.01
C GLY A 154 10.45 -28.41 8.97
N TYR A 155 11.12 -27.34 8.55
CA TYR A 155 12.24 -27.39 7.61
C TYR A 155 13.38 -28.27 8.13
N LYS A 156 13.77 -28.10 9.39
CA LYS A 156 14.81 -28.93 10.03
C LYS A 156 14.51 -30.42 9.95
N VAL A 157 13.25 -30.82 10.15
CA VAL A 157 12.84 -32.22 9.98
C VAL A 157 12.92 -32.65 8.52
N ARG A 158 12.41 -31.82 7.60
CA ARG A 158 12.40 -32.14 6.16
C ARG A 158 13.79 -32.24 5.56
N VAL A 159 14.78 -31.52 6.08
CA VAL A 159 16.16 -31.57 5.56
C VAL A 159 16.87 -32.88 5.93
N ARG A 160 16.40 -33.61 6.95
CA ARG A 160 17.08 -34.85 7.37
C ARG A 160 17.08 -35.88 6.23
N PRO A 161 18.20 -36.59 6.00
CA PRO A 161 18.34 -37.50 4.87
C PRO A 161 17.34 -38.65 4.91
N ASP A 162 17.08 -39.22 6.10
CA ASP A 162 16.06 -40.26 6.32
C ASP A 162 14.64 -39.81 5.92
N VAL A 163 14.28 -38.57 6.23
CA VAL A 163 12.99 -37.99 5.86
C VAL A 163 12.92 -37.70 4.36
N GLN A 164 14.02 -37.29 3.73
CA GLN A 164 14.07 -37.08 2.27
C GLN A 164 13.97 -38.39 1.51
N GLU A 165 14.68 -39.43 1.95
CA GLU A 165 14.61 -40.77 1.38
C GLU A 165 13.18 -41.31 1.46
N LEU A 166 12.53 -41.20 2.63
CA LEU A 166 11.13 -41.59 2.79
C LEU A 166 10.19 -40.80 1.84
N ARG A 167 10.42 -39.49 1.67
CA ARG A 167 9.62 -38.65 0.76
C ARG A 167 9.80 -39.05 -0.70
N GLN A 168 11.02 -39.42 -1.08
CA GLN A 168 11.36 -39.90 -2.41
C GLN A 168 10.70 -41.25 -2.67
N TRP A 169 10.85 -42.20 -1.75
CA TRP A 169 10.19 -43.50 -1.81
C TRP A 169 8.65 -43.38 -1.89
N GLN A 170 8.04 -42.52 -1.08
CA GLN A 170 6.60 -42.25 -1.15
C GLN A 170 6.17 -41.61 -2.49
N ARG A 171 7.06 -40.87 -3.17
CA ARG A 171 6.80 -40.32 -4.50
C ARG A 171 6.83 -41.43 -5.54
N GLU A 172 7.88 -42.25 -5.54
CA GLU A 172 8.05 -43.41 -6.42
C GLU A 172 6.86 -44.35 -6.31
N LEU A 173 6.42 -44.69 -5.09
CA LEU A 173 5.21 -45.50 -4.89
C LEU A 173 3.95 -44.88 -5.49
N ARG A 174 3.79 -43.54 -5.48
CA ARG A 174 2.63 -42.90 -6.12
C ARG A 174 2.73 -42.93 -7.64
N GLU A 175 3.93 -42.87 -8.19
CA GLU A 175 4.19 -42.94 -9.63
C GLU A 175 4.00 -44.38 -10.14
N GLU A 176 4.56 -45.38 -9.45
CA GLU A 176 4.38 -46.80 -9.76
C GLU A 176 2.90 -47.21 -9.65
N ASN A 177 2.18 -46.67 -8.67
CA ASN A 177 0.79 -46.99 -8.43
C ASN A 177 -0.19 -46.04 -9.14
N CYS A 178 0.28 -45.15 -10.01
CA CYS A 178 -0.59 -44.13 -10.63
C CYS A 178 -1.70 -44.73 -11.51
N ASP A 179 -1.42 -45.88 -12.12
CA ASP A 179 -2.34 -46.60 -12.99
C ASP A 179 -3.11 -47.72 -12.29
N ILE A 180 -2.98 -47.91 -10.96
CA ILE A 180 -3.70 -48.98 -10.23
C ILE A 180 -5.20 -48.94 -10.51
N SER A 181 -5.80 -47.76 -10.58
CA SER A 181 -7.23 -47.64 -10.84
C SER A 181 -7.60 -48.19 -12.22
N LYS A 182 -6.77 -47.97 -13.24
CA LYS A 182 -6.94 -48.57 -14.57
C LYS A 182 -6.67 -50.06 -14.54
N THR A 183 -5.58 -50.51 -13.91
CA THR A 183 -5.23 -51.93 -13.80
C THR A 183 -6.32 -52.74 -13.10
N VAL A 184 -6.92 -52.19 -12.03
CA VAL A 184 -8.05 -52.80 -11.32
C VAL A 184 -9.29 -52.82 -12.21
N GLN A 185 -9.58 -51.74 -12.94
CA GLN A 185 -10.71 -51.69 -13.87
C GLN A 185 -10.56 -52.72 -15.01
N ASP A 186 -9.38 -52.83 -15.60
CA ASP A 186 -9.06 -53.82 -16.63
C ASP A 186 -9.18 -55.26 -16.09
N PHE A 187 -8.70 -55.50 -14.86
CA PHE A 187 -8.82 -56.80 -14.19
C PHE A 187 -10.29 -57.23 -14.00
N TRP A 188 -11.15 -56.34 -13.50
CA TRP A 188 -12.57 -56.63 -13.32
C TRP A 188 -13.33 -56.72 -14.65
N GLY A 189 -12.98 -55.90 -15.64
CA GLY A 189 -13.54 -55.97 -16.99
C GLY A 189 -13.27 -57.33 -17.66
N THR A 190 -12.02 -57.79 -17.59
CA THR A 190 -11.59 -59.08 -18.19
C THR A 190 -12.23 -60.29 -17.48
N SER A 191 -12.47 -60.19 -16.17
CA SER A 191 -13.08 -61.27 -15.36
C SER A 191 -14.59 -61.42 -15.60
N GLY A 192 -15.27 -60.33 -15.98
CA GLY A 192 -16.69 -60.36 -16.37
C GLY A 192 -16.93 -61.04 -17.73
N GLU A 193 -15.92 -61.05 -18.62
CA GLU A 193 -16.02 -61.69 -19.94
C GLU A 193 -15.76 -63.20 -19.88
N GLN A 194 -14.84 -63.67 -19.02
CA GLN A 194 -14.54 -65.10 -18.89
C GLN A 194 -15.68 -65.91 -18.23
N SER A 195 -16.55 -65.26 -17.46
CA SER A 195 -17.70 -65.92 -16.81
C SER A 195 -18.89 -66.17 -17.75
N LEU A 196 -18.93 -65.53 -18.93
CA LEU A 196 -19.95 -65.77 -19.97
C LEU A 196 -19.56 -66.86 -20.97
N VAL A 197 -18.28 -67.24 -21.04
CA VAL A 197 -17.77 -68.25 -22.00
C VAL A 197 -17.79 -69.68 -21.43
N GLY A 198 -18.03 -69.86 -20.13
CA GLY A 198 -18.07 -71.16 -19.46
C GLY A 198 -19.46 -71.79 -19.27
N ALA A 199 -20.53 -71.17 -19.77
CA ALA A 199 -21.92 -71.60 -19.57
C ALA A 199 -22.65 -72.05 -20.85
N GLY A 200 -21.90 -72.46 -21.88
CA GLY A 200 -22.43 -72.98 -23.16
C GLY A 200 -22.25 -74.49 -23.29
#